data_AF-A0A847EYD9-F1
#
_entry.id   AF-A0A847EYD9-F1
#
_cell.length_a   1.000
_cell.length_b   1.000
_cell.length_c   1.000
_cell.angle_alpha   90.00
_cell.angle_beta   90.00
_cell.angle_gamma   90.00
#
_symmetry.space_group_name_H-M   'P 1'
#
loop_
_entity.id
_entity.type
_entity.pdbx_description
1 polymer ?
#
loop_
_entity_poly.entity_id
_entity_poly.type
_entity_poly.pdbx_seq_one_letter_code
_entity_poly.pdbx_strand_id
1 'polypeptide(L)'
;MVVDLPFFRLLRTAPAQKREGDLLNTVVATLIGVLLLFFAVVVDDYPASPSLYYEVLAGFFVIHALLTWLGRLLLTGTLIRHQTAGKCQVPVLVIGTGHVAKNLVEEFSQRNGNAVYRLVGCVRYKALDGTLPPELVVGTLEDLPTLMARWQVEELIMAIDSQDANDKHRLLNQLYPFRVPVKAAASETDIVSGYVTLVSLFGLPMVNLTPALMPYWQQALKQLFDKAVSFFCLLCLSPVFLYLAWRVKRDTPGSVFFKQERVGKHGKPFLIYKFRTMYTDAEKDGPRLSCQEDPRVTPFGRMMRRYRLDELPQFLNVLKGDMSLVGPRPERQFFVDQIIDKAPHYYLTQRVLPGITSWGMVKFGYANTVDKMIDRLAYDMLYLENQSLLIDLKILLFTLKPLFKGKGV
;
A
#
# COMPACT_ATOMS: atom_id res chain seq x y z
N MET A 1 -15.19 2.15 20.90
CA MET A 1 -13.85 2.39 20.33
C MET A 1 -13.28 1.03 19.93
N VAL A 2 -13.59 0.53 18.74
CA VAL A 2 -13.09 -0.78 18.29
C VAL A 2 -11.64 -0.58 17.91
N VAL A 3 -10.74 -1.22 18.65
CA VAL A 3 -9.31 -1.24 18.31
C VAL A 3 -9.19 -1.75 16.88
N ASP A 4 -8.64 -0.90 16.02
CA ASP A 4 -8.39 -1.11 14.59
C ASP A 4 -7.26 -2.14 14.42
N LEU A 5 -7.52 -3.37 14.89
CA LEU A 5 -6.57 -4.46 14.86
C LEU A 5 -6.41 -4.89 13.40
N PRO A 6 -5.17 -4.95 12.87
CA PRO A 6 -4.90 -5.44 11.51
C PRO A 6 -5.48 -6.84 11.26
N PHE A 7 -5.72 -7.60 12.33
CA PHE A 7 -6.49 -8.84 12.34
C PHE A 7 -7.86 -8.69 11.65
N PHE A 8 -8.73 -7.77 12.08
CA PHE A 8 -10.09 -7.60 11.51
C PHE A 8 -10.05 -7.19 10.03
N ARG A 9 -9.02 -6.47 9.60
CA ARG A 9 -8.84 -6.12 8.19
C ARG A 9 -8.40 -7.31 7.34
N LEU A 10 -7.51 -8.16 7.87
CA LEU A 10 -7.14 -9.46 7.29
C LEU A 10 -8.37 -10.35 7.09
N LEU A 11 -9.31 -10.29 8.04
CA LEU A 11 -10.55 -11.05 8.02
C LEU A 11 -11.55 -10.64 6.93
N ARG A 12 -11.43 -9.43 6.37
CA ARG A 12 -12.29 -8.92 5.29
C ARG A 12 -11.91 -9.46 3.91
N THR A 13 -10.67 -9.92 3.74
CA THR A 13 -10.15 -10.43 2.46
C THR A 13 -10.30 -11.93 2.26
N ALA A 14 -10.78 -12.67 3.27
CA ALA A 14 -11.00 -14.11 3.15
C ALA A 14 -12.25 -14.37 2.30
N PRO A 15 -12.14 -15.02 1.12
CA PRO A 15 -13.30 -15.36 0.33
C PRO A 15 -14.21 -16.29 1.13
N ALA A 16 -15.49 -15.94 1.23
CA ALA A 16 -16.51 -16.76 1.91
C ALA A 16 -16.78 -18.11 1.18
N GLN A 17 -16.17 -18.34 0.01
CA GLN A 17 -16.48 -19.47 -0.86
C GLN A 17 -15.21 -20.09 -1.46
N LYS A 18 -14.76 -21.21 -0.87
CA LYS A 18 -14.55 -22.53 -1.50
C LYS A 18 -13.82 -23.48 -0.53
N ARG A 19 -14.60 -24.30 0.19
CA ARG A 19 -14.10 -25.33 1.13
C ARG A 19 -13.15 -26.34 0.48
N GLU A 20 -13.28 -26.60 -0.82
CA GLU A 20 -12.47 -27.59 -1.56
C GLU A 20 -11.04 -27.10 -1.83
N GLY A 21 -10.87 -25.83 -2.22
CA GLY A 21 -9.53 -25.24 -2.42
C GLY A 21 -8.75 -25.11 -1.10
N ASP A 22 -9.47 -24.94 0.00
CA ASP A 22 -8.87 -24.84 1.33
C ASP A 22 -8.23 -26.13 1.82
N LEU A 23 -8.80 -27.29 1.45
CA LEU A 23 -8.23 -28.60 1.79
C LEU A 23 -6.89 -28.82 1.09
N LEU A 24 -6.84 -28.62 -0.23
CA LEU A 24 -5.59 -28.76 -0.99
C LEU A 24 -4.50 -27.83 -0.48
N ASN A 25 -4.84 -26.55 -0.25
CA ASN A 25 -3.90 -25.57 0.29
C ASN A 25 -3.39 -25.96 1.69
N THR A 26 -4.24 -26.56 2.53
CA THR A 26 -3.84 -27.03 3.87
C THR A 26 -2.91 -28.23 3.79
N VAL A 27 -3.18 -29.18 2.89
CA VAL A 27 -2.30 -30.33 2.66
C VAL A 27 -0.93 -29.88 2.14
N VAL A 28 -0.91 -29.00 1.13
CA VAL A 28 0.34 -28.47 0.57
C VAL A 28 1.13 -27.68 1.62
N ALA A 29 0.47 -26.80 2.37
CA ALA A 29 1.13 -26.03 3.44
C ALA A 29 1.68 -26.95 4.54
N THR A 30 0.94 -28.00 4.90
CA THR A 30 1.39 -29.01 5.88
C THR A 30 2.59 -29.78 5.36
N LEU A 31 2.58 -30.21 4.10
CA LEU A 31 3.70 -30.91 3.49
C LEU A 31 4.97 -30.06 3.49
N ILE A 32 4.86 -28.78 3.09
CA ILE A 32 5.98 -27.84 3.11
C ILE A 32 6.49 -27.62 4.53
N GLY A 33 5.59 -27.40 5.50
CA GLY A 33 5.94 -27.20 6.91
C GLY A 33 6.66 -28.41 7.52
N VAL A 34 6.17 -29.61 7.23
CA VAL A 34 6.77 -30.87 7.69
C VAL A 34 8.14 -31.09 7.07
N LEU A 35 8.31 -30.81 5.77
CA LEU A 35 9.62 -30.87 5.13
C LEU A 35 10.59 -29.89 5.77
N LEU A 36 10.18 -28.64 6.01
CA LEU A 36 11.05 -27.65 6.67
C LEU A 36 11.44 -28.08 8.09
N LEU A 37 10.48 -28.58 8.89
CA LEU A 37 10.76 -29.09 10.24
C LEU A 37 11.67 -30.31 10.22
N PHE A 38 11.44 -31.22 9.28
CA PHE A 38 12.29 -32.39 9.06
C PHE A 38 13.73 -31.96 8.75
N PHE A 39 13.92 -31.04 7.80
CA PHE A 39 15.25 -30.55 7.45
C PHE A 39 15.92 -29.73 8.56
N ALA A 40 15.15 -29.02 9.39
CA ALA A 40 15.68 -28.18 10.45
C ALA A 40 16.03 -28.94 11.74
N VAL A 41 15.32 -30.03 12.04
CA VAL A 41 15.42 -30.74 13.32
C VAL A 41 16.02 -32.14 13.16
N VAL A 42 15.65 -32.86 12.10
CA VAL A 42 15.91 -34.31 11.99
C VAL A 42 17.16 -34.62 11.16
N VAL A 43 17.60 -33.71 10.28
CA VAL A 43 18.74 -33.98 9.37
C VAL A 43 20.05 -34.24 10.09
N ASP A 44 20.27 -33.57 11.22
CA ASP A 44 21.51 -33.72 11.99
C ASP A 44 21.45 -34.90 12.98
N ASP A 45 20.27 -35.48 13.21
CA ASP A 45 20.06 -36.62 14.10
C ASP A 45 20.05 -37.92 13.28
N TYR A 46 21.17 -38.66 13.26
CA TYR A 46 21.26 -39.98 12.62
C TYR A 46 20.49 -41.04 13.43
N PRO A 47 19.33 -41.54 12.96
CA PRO A 47 18.61 -42.61 13.63
C PRO A 47 19.22 -43.97 13.25
N ALA A 48 19.15 -44.93 14.17
CA ALA A 48 19.74 -46.25 14.02
C ALA A 48 19.10 -47.13 12.92
N SER A 49 17.91 -46.77 12.39
CA SER A 49 17.22 -47.52 11.35
C SER A 49 16.51 -46.62 10.32
N PRO A 50 16.49 -47.01 9.02
CA PRO A 50 15.77 -46.26 7.98
C PRO A 50 14.25 -46.18 8.18
N SER A 51 13.64 -47.14 8.87
CA SER A 51 12.19 -47.15 9.15
C SER A 51 11.77 -46.02 10.09
N LEU A 52 12.63 -45.64 11.02
CA LEU A 52 12.37 -44.59 12.00
C LEU A 52 12.17 -43.21 11.36
N TYR A 53 12.84 -42.93 10.23
CA TYR A 53 12.63 -41.69 9.47
C TYR A 53 11.20 -41.55 8.96
N TYR A 54 10.63 -42.62 8.41
CA TYR A 54 9.26 -42.59 7.88
C TYR A 54 8.22 -42.46 8.98
N GLU A 55 8.45 -43.11 10.14
CA GLU A 55 7.57 -42.99 11.31
C GLU A 55 7.57 -41.58 11.90
N VAL A 56 8.76 -40.97 12.06
CA VAL A 56 8.90 -39.60 12.55
C VAL A 56 8.29 -38.60 11.57
N LEU A 57 8.51 -38.77 10.27
CA LEU A 57 7.93 -37.90 9.24
C LEU A 57 6.40 -38.01 9.19
N ALA A 58 5.86 -39.22 9.30
CA ALA A 58 4.41 -39.44 9.38
C ALA A 58 3.83 -38.84 10.67
N GLY A 59 4.50 -39.00 11.82
CA GLY A 59 4.10 -38.39 13.09
C GLY A 59 4.07 -36.86 13.01
N PHE A 60 5.12 -36.23 12.49
CA PHE A 60 5.14 -34.79 12.26
C PHE A 60 4.06 -34.34 11.30
N PHE A 61 3.80 -35.10 10.24
CA PHE A 61 2.73 -34.79 9.30
C PHE A 61 1.36 -34.78 9.98
N VAL A 62 1.04 -35.81 10.77
CA VAL A 62 -0.24 -35.90 11.48
C VAL A 62 -0.41 -34.77 12.49
N ILE A 63 0.62 -34.50 13.31
CA ILE A 63 0.56 -33.42 14.31
C ILE A 63 0.42 -32.06 13.63
N HIS A 64 1.23 -31.78 12.61
CA HIS A 64 1.17 -30.51 11.89
C HIS A 64 -0.15 -30.34 11.14
N ALA A 65 -0.68 -31.39 10.51
CA ALA A 65 -1.98 -31.39 9.85
C ALA A 65 -3.10 -31.06 10.85
N LEU A 66 -3.12 -31.74 12.00
CA LEU A 66 -4.13 -31.54 13.04
C LEU A 66 -4.09 -30.12 13.61
N LEU A 67 -2.90 -29.61 13.94
CA LEU A 67 -2.73 -28.24 14.45
C LEU A 67 -3.16 -27.20 13.42
N THR A 68 -2.77 -27.37 12.15
CA THR A 68 -3.14 -26.45 11.07
C THR A 68 -4.64 -26.48 10.81
N TRP A 69 -5.25 -27.67 10.81
CA TRP A 69 -6.69 -27.85 10.64
C TRP A 69 -7.47 -27.23 11.79
N LEU A 70 -7.09 -27.50 13.04
CA LEU A 70 -7.74 -26.95 14.23
C LEU A 70 -7.60 -25.42 14.27
N GLY A 71 -6.39 -24.91 14.02
CA GLY A 71 -6.14 -23.46 13.93
C GLY A 71 -7.00 -22.81 12.85
N ARG A 72 -7.11 -23.42 11.67
CA ARG A 72 -7.98 -22.95 10.59
C ARG A 72 -9.46 -23.00 10.98
N LEU A 73 -9.94 -24.07 11.62
CA LEU A 73 -11.33 -24.14 12.08
C LEU A 73 -11.66 -23.04 13.09
N LEU A 74 -10.76 -22.76 14.04
CA LEU A 74 -10.92 -21.68 15.01
C LEU A 74 -10.89 -20.31 14.33
N LEU A 75 -9.93 -20.06 13.42
CA LEU A 75 -9.82 -18.81 12.68
C LEU A 75 -11.03 -18.60 11.76
N THR A 76 -11.38 -19.57 10.91
CA THR A 76 -12.53 -19.48 10.00
C THR A 76 -13.86 -19.44 10.76
N GLY A 77 -13.97 -20.15 11.88
CA GLY A 77 -15.15 -20.11 12.75
C GLY A 77 -15.34 -18.75 13.41
N THR A 78 -14.28 -18.16 13.96
CA THR A 78 -14.32 -16.80 14.52
C THR A 78 -14.55 -15.75 13.43
N LEU A 79 -13.93 -15.92 12.27
CA LEU A 79 -14.15 -15.12 11.05
C LEU A 79 -15.62 -15.00 10.67
N ILE A 80 -16.25 -16.15 10.44
CA ILE A 80 -17.66 -16.21 10.01
C ILE A 80 -18.54 -15.59 11.09
N ARG A 81 -18.31 -15.89 12.37
CA ARG A 81 -19.05 -15.28 13.49
C ARG A 81 -18.92 -13.75 13.56
N HIS A 82 -17.73 -13.21 13.31
CA HIS A 82 -17.51 -11.76 13.30
C HIS A 82 -18.09 -11.08 12.07
N GLN A 83 -18.07 -11.76 10.92
CA GLN A 83 -18.73 -11.29 9.69
C GLN A 83 -20.26 -11.28 9.85
N THR A 84 -20.87 -12.36 10.36
CA THR A 84 -22.32 -12.43 10.58
C THR A 84 -22.80 -11.49 11.69
N ALA A 85 -21.95 -11.18 12.68
CA ALA A 85 -22.22 -10.16 13.69
C ALA A 85 -22.07 -8.71 13.19
N GLY A 86 -21.81 -8.48 11.90
CA GLY A 86 -21.68 -7.16 11.29
C GLY A 86 -20.40 -6.39 11.67
N LYS A 87 -19.48 -7.00 12.42
CA LYS A 87 -18.27 -6.33 12.94
C LYS A 87 -17.18 -6.12 11.89
N CYS A 88 -17.28 -6.80 10.74
CA CYS A 88 -16.28 -6.74 9.66
C CYS A 88 -16.76 -5.95 8.44
N GLN A 89 -17.88 -5.22 8.52
CA GLN A 89 -18.39 -4.49 7.37
C GLN A 89 -17.51 -3.28 7.01
N VAL A 90 -17.33 -3.07 5.72
CA VAL A 90 -16.67 -1.93 5.08
C VAL A 90 -17.76 -0.90 4.77
N PRO A 91 -17.77 0.28 5.41
CA PRO A 91 -18.73 1.32 5.08
C PRO A 91 -18.47 1.85 3.67
N VAL A 92 -19.50 1.81 2.82
CA VAL A 92 -19.45 2.22 1.42
C VAL A 92 -20.43 3.34 1.15
N LEU A 93 -19.99 4.34 0.40
CA LEU A 93 -20.82 5.42 -0.08
C LEU A 93 -20.94 5.37 -1.61
N VAL A 94 -22.16 5.47 -2.12
CA VAL A 94 -22.45 5.45 -3.55
C VAL A 94 -22.56 6.88 -4.05
N ILE A 95 -21.89 7.20 -5.16
CA ILE A 95 -21.90 8.50 -5.81
C ILE A 95 -22.76 8.41 -7.07
N GLY A 96 -23.90 9.11 -7.05
CA GLY A 96 -24.95 9.06 -8.06
C GLY A 96 -26.30 8.65 -7.45
N THR A 97 -27.38 9.20 -7.98
CA THR A 97 -28.77 8.86 -7.58
C THR A 97 -29.66 8.47 -8.77
N GLY A 98 -29.03 8.03 -9.86
CA GLY A 98 -29.67 7.58 -11.09
C GLY A 98 -30.01 6.08 -11.12
N HIS A 99 -30.30 5.55 -12.30
CA HIS A 99 -30.71 4.16 -12.51
C HIS A 99 -29.63 3.15 -12.10
N VAL A 100 -28.36 3.43 -12.40
CA VAL A 100 -27.25 2.55 -12.01
C VAL A 100 -27.15 2.46 -10.49
N ALA A 101 -27.31 3.58 -9.79
CA ALA A 101 -27.32 3.63 -8.33
C ALA A 101 -28.54 2.89 -7.75
N LYS A 102 -29.72 3.05 -8.33
CA LYS A 102 -30.94 2.34 -7.93
C LYS A 102 -30.77 0.82 -8.00
N ASN A 103 -30.33 0.30 -9.14
CA ASN A 103 -30.10 -1.13 -9.32
C ASN A 103 -29.10 -1.68 -8.29
N LEU A 104 -28.02 -0.93 -8.07
CA LEU A 104 -27.01 -1.29 -7.08
C LEU A 104 -27.62 -1.36 -5.66
N VAL A 105 -28.36 -0.33 -5.24
CA VAL A 105 -28.97 -0.30 -3.90
C VAL A 105 -30.02 -1.40 -3.71
N GLU A 106 -30.82 -1.70 -4.73
CA GLU A 106 -31.79 -2.80 -4.69
C GLU A 106 -31.09 -4.15 -4.51
N GLU A 107 -29.98 -4.38 -5.22
CA GLU A 107 -29.18 -5.59 -5.04
C GLU A 107 -28.52 -5.68 -3.66
N PHE A 108 -28.04 -4.56 -3.11
CA PHE A 108 -27.54 -4.49 -1.73
C PHE A 108 -28.61 -4.91 -0.71
N SER A 109 -29.87 -4.53 -0.96
CA SER A 109 -31.01 -4.80 -0.09
C SER A 109 -31.52 -6.24 -0.23
N GLN A 110 -31.63 -6.76 -1.45
CA GLN A 110 -32.18 -8.09 -1.74
C GLN A 110 -31.24 -9.24 -1.34
N ARG A 111 -29.94 -9.08 -1.50
CA ARG A 111 -28.95 -10.15 -1.20
C ARG A 111 -28.53 -10.20 0.26
N ASN A 112 -29.34 -9.62 1.15
CA ASN A 112 -29.13 -9.62 2.59
C ASN A 112 -27.69 -9.23 2.96
N GLY A 113 -27.20 -8.14 2.35
CA GLY A 113 -25.90 -7.54 2.67
C GLY A 113 -24.78 -8.57 2.85
N ASN A 114 -24.22 -9.09 1.75
CA ASN A 114 -22.92 -9.77 1.75
C ASN A 114 -22.02 -9.19 2.85
N ALA A 115 -21.67 -10.00 3.85
CA ALA A 115 -21.29 -9.58 5.23
C ALA A 115 -20.07 -8.64 5.33
N VAL A 116 -19.47 -8.31 4.18
CA VAL A 116 -18.25 -7.51 4.02
C VAL A 116 -18.53 -6.03 3.76
N TYR A 117 -19.64 -5.62 3.14
CA TYR A 117 -19.91 -4.18 2.88
C TYR A 117 -21.19 -3.70 3.53
N ARG A 118 -21.19 -2.45 4.00
CA ARG A 118 -22.34 -1.74 4.56
C ARG A 118 -22.58 -0.48 3.76
N LEU A 119 -23.71 -0.42 3.04
CA LEU A 119 -24.15 0.80 2.39
C LEU A 119 -24.49 1.85 3.45
N VAL A 120 -23.82 2.98 3.37
CA VAL A 120 -23.99 4.14 4.28
C VAL A 120 -25.01 5.13 3.72
N GLY A 121 -25.03 5.29 2.40
CA GLY A 121 -25.94 6.20 1.71
C GLY A 121 -25.49 6.47 0.29
N CYS A 122 -26.26 7.30 -0.40
CA CYS A 122 -26.02 7.77 -1.75
C CYS A 122 -25.84 9.28 -1.77
N VAL A 123 -24.90 9.77 -2.58
CA VAL A 123 -24.60 11.19 -2.75
C VAL A 123 -25.00 11.63 -4.14
N ARG A 124 -25.72 12.75 -4.23
CA ARG A 124 -26.14 13.32 -5.51
C ARG A 124 -24.93 13.92 -6.25
N TYR A 125 -24.77 13.54 -7.52
CA TYR A 125 -23.75 14.10 -8.41
C TYR A 125 -24.30 15.26 -9.24
N LYS A 126 -25.47 15.09 -9.87
CA LYS A 126 -26.15 16.11 -10.68
C LYS A 126 -27.61 16.30 -10.26
N ALA A 127 -28.18 17.47 -10.58
CA ALA A 127 -29.54 17.86 -10.17
C ALA A 127 -30.65 16.96 -10.73
N LEU A 128 -30.42 16.29 -11.87
CA LEU A 128 -31.37 15.39 -12.53
C LEU A 128 -31.39 13.96 -11.95
N ASP A 129 -30.51 13.66 -11.00
CA ASP A 129 -30.43 12.31 -10.43
C ASP A 129 -31.51 12.13 -9.34
N GLY A 130 -32.61 11.43 -9.64
CA GLY A 130 -33.68 11.23 -8.66
C GLY A 130 -34.58 10.02 -8.92
N THR A 131 -34.02 8.81 -8.93
CA THR A 131 -34.82 7.55 -8.95
C THR A 131 -34.82 6.81 -7.61
N LEU A 132 -33.99 7.25 -6.66
CA LEU A 132 -33.83 6.66 -5.33
C LEU A 132 -34.75 7.31 -4.28
N PRO A 133 -35.18 6.56 -3.25
CA PRO A 133 -35.89 7.10 -2.09
C PRO A 133 -35.11 8.22 -1.38
N PRO A 134 -35.78 9.30 -0.91
CA PRO A 134 -35.11 10.42 -0.25
C PRO A 134 -34.27 10.03 0.98
N GLU A 135 -34.68 8.98 1.71
CA GLU A 135 -34.01 8.50 2.93
C GLU A 135 -32.60 7.95 2.66
N LEU A 136 -32.33 7.49 1.44
CA LEU A 136 -31.02 6.95 1.05
C LEU A 136 -30.08 8.04 0.54
N VAL A 137 -30.60 9.22 0.21
CA VAL A 137 -29.81 10.34 -0.32
C VAL A 137 -29.32 11.19 0.84
N VAL A 138 -28.04 11.06 1.17
CA VAL A 138 -27.44 11.65 2.39
C VAL A 138 -26.78 13.01 2.17
N GLY A 139 -26.70 13.49 0.93
CA GLY A 139 -26.13 14.79 0.59
C GLY A 139 -25.72 14.92 -0.87
N THR A 140 -24.91 15.94 -1.13
CA THR A 140 -24.28 16.27 -2.43
C THR A 140 -22.78 16.02 -2.39
N LEU A 141 -22.10 16.14 -3.53
CA LEU A 141 -20.63 16.02 -3.58
C LEU A 141 -19.91 16.99 -2.64
N GLU A 142 -20.47 18.16 -2.36
CA GLU A 142 -19.88 19.16 -1.46
C GLU A 142 -19.88 18.67 -0.01
N ASP A 143 -20.85 17.83 0.36
CA ASP A 143 -20.97 17.25 1.69
C ASP A 143 -20.01 16.07 1.90
N LEU A 144 -19.37 15.58 0.83
CA LEU A 144 -18.55 14.38 0.84
C LEU A 144 -17.45 14.38 1.91
N PRO A 145 -16.69 15.47 2.17
CA PRO A 145 -15.72 15.51 3.27
C PRO A 145 -16.34 15.26 4.64
N THR A 146 -17.54 15.82 4.90
CA THR A 146 -18.25 15.63 6.17
C THR A 146 -18.80 14.22 6.31
N LEU A 147 -19.32 13.65 5.21
CA LEU A 147 -19.86 12.30 5.16
C LEU A 147 -18.76 11.24 5.36
N MET A 148 -17.61 11.41 4.70
CA MET A 148 -16.42 10.58 4.87
C MET A 148 -15.99 10.53 6.34
N ALA A 149 -15.90 11.69 7.00
CA ALA A 149 -15.50 11.78 8.40
C ALA A 149 -16.54 11.18 9.36
N ARG A 150 -17.83 11.51 9.17
CA ARG A 150 -18.92 11.09 10.06
C ARG A 150 -19.13 9.58 10.03
N TRP A 151 -19.06 8.95 8.86
CA TRP A 151 -19.38 7.53 8.70
C TRP A 151 -18.15 6.65 8.52
N GLN A 152 -16.94 7.24 8.60
CA GLN A 152 -15.65 6.58 8.42
C GLN A 152 -15.63 5.75 7.14
N VAL A 153 -16.10 6.33 6.04
CA VAL A 153 -16.25 5.60 4.77
C VAL A 153 -14.89 5.12 4.30
N GLU A 154 -14.82 3.83 3.98
CA GLU A 154 -13.59 3.16 3.59
C GLU A 154 -13.51 2.93 2.08
N GLU A 155 -14.64 3.00 1.36
CA GLU A 155 -14.71 2.75 -0.08
C GLU A 155 -15.83 3.59 -0.75
N LEU A 156 -15.58 4.04 -1.98
CA LEU A 156 -16.53 4.78 -2.80
C LEU A 156 -16.94 3.95 -4.02
N ILE A 157 -18.23 3.98 -4.35
CA ILE A 157 -18.74 3.42 -5.60
C ILE A 157 -19.27 4.54 -6.48
N MET A 158 -18.69 4.71 -7.66
CA MET A 158 -19.19 5.58 -8.72
C MET A 158 -20.31 4.87 -9.48
N ALA A 159 -21.54 5.35 -9.33
CA ALA A 159 -22.75 4.81 -9.94
C ALA A 159 -23.52 5.94 -10.67
N ILE A 160 -22.89 6.50 -11.70
CA ILE A 160 -23.46 7.57 -12.52
C ILE A 160 -23.99 7.03 -13.85
N ASP A 161 -25.13 7.55 -14.31
CA ASP A 161 -25.76 7.14 -15.57
C ASP A 161 -25.08 7.74 -16.81
N SER A 162 -24.17 8.70 -16.62
CA SER A 162 -23.46 9.39 -17.68
C SER A 162 -22.57 8.43 -18.47
N GLN A 163 -22.72 8.42 -19.80
CA GLN A 163 -21.85 7.67 -20.72
C GLN A 163 -20.62 8.49 -21.17
N ASP A 164 -20.56 9.78 -20.84
CA ASP A 164 -19.44 10.65 -21.19
C ASP A 164 -18.19 10.30 -20.35
N ALA A 165 -17.14 9.86 -21.04
CA ALA A 165 -15.85 9.54 -20.43
C ALA A 165 -15.22 10.75 -19.72
N ASN A 166 -15.42 11.97 -20.23
CA ASN A 166 -14.89 13.18 -19.61
C ASN A 166 -15.59 13.49 -18.28
N ASP A 167 -16.89 13.23 -18.21
CA ASP A 167 -17.68 13.41 -16.98
C ASP A 167 -17.27 12.39 -15.91
N LYS A 168 -17.08 11.12 -16.28
CA LYS A 168 -16.52 10.07 -15.40
C LYS A 168 -15.12 10.46 -14.88
N HIS A 169 -14.24 10.91 -15.78
CA HIS A 169 -12.89 11.33 -15.41
C HIS A 169 -12.90 12.58 -14.50
N ARG A 170 -13.76 13.56 -14.76
CA ARG A 170 -13.93 14.74 -13.91
C ARG A 170 -14.38 14.36 -12.50
N LEU A 171 -15.38 13.48 -12.39
CA LEU A 171 -15.84 12.98 -11.10
C LEU A 171 -14.71 12.23 -10.39
N LEU A 172 -14.01 11.33 -11.07
CA LEU A 172 -12.91 10.56 -10.49
C LEU A 172 -11.81 11.47 -9.90
N ASN A 173 -11.46 12.55 -10.59
CA ASN A 173 -10.51 13.55 -10.10
C ASN A 173 -10.95 14.23 -8.80
N GLN A 174 -12.26 14.44 -8.60
CA GLN A 174 -12.81 14.97 -7.36
C GLN A 174 -12.83 13.94 -6.23
N LEU A 175 -12.81 12.64 -6.54
CA LEU A 175 -12.78 11.56 -5.55
C LEU A 175 -11.37 11.20 -5.07
N TYR A 176 -10.33 11.44 -5.88
CA TYR A 176 -8.94 11.15 -5.52
C TYR A 176 -8.46 11.77 -4.19
N PRO A 177 -8.82 13.01 -3.81
CA PRO A 177 -8.42 13.61 -2.52
C PRO A 177 -8.81 12.79 -1.29
N PHE A 178 -9.84 11.95 -1.37
CA PHE A 178 -10.27 11.12 -0.23
C PHE A 178 -9.37 9.90 -0.01
N ARG A 179 -8.53 9.53 -0.98
CA ARG A 179 -7.51 8.45 -0.86
C ARG A 179 -8.10 7.09 -0.45
N VAL A 180 -9.37 6.87 -0.74
CA VAL A 180 -10.07 5.60 -0.57
C VAL A 180 -10.18 4.88 -1.93
N PRO A 181 -10.35 3.55 -1.95
CA PRO A 181 -10.61 2.85 -3.20
C PRO A 181 -11.91 3.37 -3.84
N VAL A 182 -11.87 3.55 -5.16
CA VAL A 182 -13.05 3.89 -5.97
C VAL A 182 -13.33 2.74 -6.92
N LYS A 183 -14.57 2.26 -6.92
CA LYS A 183 -15.08 1.25 -7.87
C LYS A 183 -16.20 1.85 -8.72
N ALA A 184 -16.46 1.26 -9.88
CA ALA A 184 -17.62 1.58 -10.70
C ALA A 184 -18.30 0.30 -11.20
N ALA A 185 -19.58 0.39 -11.52
CA ALA A 185 -20.26 -0.69 -12.23
C ALA A 185 -19.60 -0.91 -13.60
N ALA A 186 -19.31 -2.17 -13.94
CA ALA A 186 -18.71 -2.50 -15.23
C ALA A 186 -19.74 -2.26 -16.34
N SER A 187 -19.28 -1.63 -17.42
CA SER A 187 -20.07 -1.53 -18.65
C SER A 187 -19.99 -2.83 -19.46
N GLU A 188 -20.94 -3.06 -20.38
CA GLU A 188 -20.90 -4.22 -21.28
C GLU A 188 -19.59 -4.29 -22.08
N THR A 189 -19.06 -3.13 -22.49
CA THR A 189 -17.75 -3.03 -23.17
C THR A 189 -16.59 -3.47 -22.28
N ASP A 190 -16.61 -3.18 -20.98
CA ASP A 190 -15.57 -3.63 -20.05
C ASP A 190 -15.59 -5.15 -19.91
N ILE A 191 -16.80 -5.72 -19.86
CA ILE A 191 -17.01 -7.17 -19.71
C ILE A 191 -16.54 -7.92 -20.95
N VAL A 192 -16.93 -7.44 -22.14
CA VAL A 192 -16.60 -8.10 -23.41
C VAL A 192 -15.12 -7.94 -23.75
N SER A 193 -14.54 -6.76 -23.49
CA SER A 193 -13.17 -6.48 -23.88
C SER A 193 -12.12 -7.18 -23.01
N GLY A 194 -12.46 -7.51 -21.75
CA GLY A 194 -11.55 -8.21 -20.83
C GLY A 194 -10.32 -7.40 -20.41
N TYR A 195 -10.20 -6.12 -20.81
CA TYR A 195 -9.08 -5.24 -20.47
C TYR A 195 -9.07 -4.84 -19.00
N VAL A 196 -10.18 -5.04 -18.30
CA VAL A 196 -10.37 -4.57 -16.94
C VAL A 196 -10.57 -5.73 -15.99
N THR A 197 -9.92 -5.67 -14.82
CA THR A 197 -10.11 -6.67 -13.77
C THR A 197 -11.49 -6.50 -13.14
N LEU A 198 -12.40 -7.39 -13.51
CA LEU A 198 -13.74 -7.45 -12.94
C LEU A 198 -13.67 -8.00 -11.51
N VAL A 199 -14.23 -7.24 -10.57
CA VAL A 199 -14.45 -7.68 -9.19
C VAL A 199 -15.95 -7.85 -9.02
N SER A 200 -16.38 -9.01 -8.55
CA SER A 200 -17.78 -9.20 -8.22
C SER A 200 -18.08 -8.51 -6.88
N LEU A 201 -18.95 -7.51 -6.91
CA LEU A 201 -19.52 -6.91 -5.71
C LEU A 201 -21.00 -7.28 -5.69
N PHE A 202 -21.37 -8.23 -4.82
CA PHE A 202 -22.75 -8.76 -4.70
C PHE A 202 -23.28 -9.50 -5.93
N GLY A 203 -22.42 -9.92 -6.86
CA GLY A 203 -22.85 -10.52 -8.13
C GLY A 203 -22.84 -9.53 -9.29
N LEU A 204 -22.72 -8.23 -9.01
CA LEU A 204 -22.48 -7.22 -10.03
C LEU A 204 -21.00 -7.21 -10.45
N PRO A 205 -20.72 -7.23 -11.75
CA PRO A 205 -19.38 -6.97 -12.24
C PRO A 205 -19.03 -5.50 -11.94
N MET A 206 -18.00 -5.28 -11.14
CA MET A 206 -17.43 -3.97 -10.85
C MET A 206 -16.03 -3.84 -11.43
N VAL A 207 -15.64 -2.61 -11.71
CA VAL A 207 -14.30 -2.21 -12.12
C VAL A 207 -13.64 -1.44 -10.99
N ASN A 208 -12.39 -1.76 -10.67
CA ASN A 208 -11.57 -0.90 -9.80
C ASN A 208 -11.06 0.29 -10.61
N LEU A 209 -11.50 1.51 -10.27
CA LEU A 209 -10.99 2.75 -10.90
C LEU A 209 -9.69 3.25 -10.24
N THR A 210 -9.33 2.67 -9.11
CA THR A 210 -8.08 2.93 -8.40
C THR A 210 -7.33 1.62 -8.20
N PRO A 211 -5.99 1.61 -8.22
CA PRO A 211 -5.21 0.39 -8.02
C PRO A 211 -5.62 -0.35 -6.74
N ALA A 212 -5.85 -1.65 -6.87
CA ALA A 212 -6.06 -2.51 -5.71
C ALA A 212 -4.75 -2.57 -4.92
N LEU A 213 -4.83 -2.34 -3.61
CA LEU A 213 -3.65 -2.48 -2.77
C LEU A 213 -3.37 -3.97 -2.54
N MET A 214 -2.11 -4.26 -2.26
CA MET A 214 -1.65 -5.57 -1.79
C MET A 214 -2.58 -6.14 -0.69
N PRO A 215 -2.88 -7.46 -0.67
CA PRO A 215 -3.68 -8.06 0.39
C PRO A 215 -3.11 -7.77 1.78
N TYR A 216 -3.96 -7.66 2.80
CA TYR A 216 -3.52 -7.29 4.15
C TYR A 216 -2.44 -8.20 4.72
N TRP A 217 -2.48 -9.51 4.44
CA TRP A 217 -1.45 -10.45 4.90
C TRP A 217 -0.08 -10.16 4.26
N GLN A 218 -0.06 -9.80 2.98
CA GLN A 218 1.16 -9.40 2.30
C GLN A 218 1.65 -8.05 2.82
N GLN A 219 0.74 -7.09 3.10
CA GLN A 219 1.13 -5.82 3.71
C GLN A 219 1.76 -6.00 5.10
N ALA A 220 1.19 -6.89 5.92
CA ALA A 220 1.73 -7.21 7.23
C ALA A 220 3.11 -7.87 7.11
N LEU A 221 3.26 -8.85 6.20
CA LEU A 221 4.54 -9.50 5.95
C LEU A 221 5.59 -8.51 5.40
N LYS A 222 5.19 -7.61 4.50
CA LYS A 222 6.02 -6.52 3.98
C LYS A 222 6.51 -5.62 5.13
N GLN A 223 5.61 -5.18 6.01
CA GLN A 223 5.98 -4.33 7.14
C GLN A 223 6.94 -5.02 8.11
N LEU A 224 6.74 -6.31 8.37
CA LEU A 224 7.65 -7.10 9.20
C LEU A 224 9.03 -7.21 8.54
N PHE A 225 9.06 -7.55 7.25
CA PHE A 225 10.29 -7.63 6.46
C PHE A 225 11.04 -6.30 6.44
N ASP A 226 10.34 -5.20 6.15
CA ASP A 226 10.91 -3.86 6.09
C ASP A 226 11.55 -3.45 7.42
N LYS A 227 10.88 -3.73 8.54
CA LYS A 227 11.41 -3.45 9.88
C LYS A 227 12.61 -4.33 10.22
N ALA A 228 12.52 -5.64 9.94
CA ALA A 228 13.61 -6.58 10.20
C ALA A 228 14.87 -6.17 9.43
N VAL A 229 14.75 -5.95 8.12
CA VAL A 229 15.88 -5.51 7.27
C VAL A 229 16.42 -4.17 7.74
N SER A 230 15.56 -3.19 8.06
CA SER A 230 16.02 -1.89 8.56
C SER A 230 16.77 -2.00 9.88
N PHE A 231 16.31 -2.87 10.80
CA PHE A 231 16.98 -3.15 12.06
C PHE A 231 18.38 -3.74 11.82
N PHE A 232 18.49 -4.77 10.98
CA PHE A 232 19.77 -5.37 10.62
C PHE A 232 20.70 -4.38 9.91
N CYS A 233 20.19 -3.57 8.98
CA CYS A 233 20.98 -2.52 8.32
C CYS A 233 21.53 -1.52 9.33
N LEU A 234 20.73 -1.05 10.29
CA LEU A 234 21.19 -0.11 11.31
C LEU A 234 22.22 -0.72 12.25
N LEU A 235 22.05 -2.00 12.62
CA LEU A 235 22.99 -2.72 13.49
C LEU A 235 24.32 -2.97 12.77
N CYS A 236 24.29 -3.61 11.61
CA CYS A 236 25.48 -4.00 10.85
C CYS A 236 26.24 -2.79 10.30
N LEU A 237 25.54 -1.73 9.88
CA LEU A 237 26.17 -0.51 9.38
C LEU A 237 26.46 0.52 10.47
N SER A 238 26.21 0.21 11.75
CA SER A 238 26.47 1.15 12.86
C SER A 238 27.88 1.76 12.86
N PRO A 239 28.98 1.03 12.53
CA PRO A 239 30.30 1.66 12.43
C PRO A 239 30.39 2.68 11.28
N VAL A 240 29.73 2.39 10.15
CA VAL A 240 29.64 3.30 9.00
C VAL A 240 28.83 4.54 9.37
N PHE A 241 27.72 4.39 10.08
CA PHE A 241 26.93 5.53 10.57
C PHE A 241 27.76 6.45 11.47
N LEU A 242 28.54 5.89 12.41
CA LEU A 242 29.42 6.67 13.29
C LEU A 242 30.50 7.41 12.50
N TYR A 243 31.13 6.73 11.52
CA TYR A 243 32.12 7.35 10.65
C TYR A 243 31.54 8.51 9.83
N LEU A 244 30.39 8.30 9.17
CA LEU A 244 29.71 9.33 8.40
C LEU A 244 29.30 10.51 9.29
N ALA A 245 28.74 10.24 10.47
CA ALA A 245 28.37 11.26 11.44
C ALA A 245 29.55 12.13 11.87
N TRP A 246 30.69 11.49 12.17
CA TRP A 246 31.92 12.18 12.52
C TRP A 246 32.46 13.06 11.38
N ARG A 247 32.49 12.53 10.15
CA ARG A 247 32.90 13.31 8.95
C ARG A 247 32.00 14.52 8.71
N VAL A 248 30.68 14.34 8.77
CA VAL A 248 29.70 15.44 8.60
C VAL A 248 29.94 16.57 9.61
N LYS A 249 30.25 16.22 10.86
CA LYS A 249 30.50 17.18 11.94
C LYS A 249 31.84 17.92 11.77
N ARG A 250 32.83 17.29 11.14
CA ARG A 250 34.12 17.92 10.82
C ARG A 250 34.05 18.87 9.64
N ASP A 251 33.25 18.55 8.62
CA ASP A 251 33.16 19.36 7.40
C ASP A 251 32.45 20.71 7.64
N THR A 252 31.41 20.72 8.47
CA THR A 252 30.64 21.95 8.78
C THR A 252 30.10 21.94 10.21
N PRO A 253 30.05 23.09 10.92
CA PRO A 253 29.43 23.17 12.24
C PRO A 253 27.92 22.91 12.18
N GLY A 254 27.34 22.34 13.25
CA GLY A 254 25.89 22.11 13.41
C GLY A 254 25.48 20.63 13.44
N SER A 255 24.19 20.34 13.20
CA SER A 255 23.61 19.01 13.36
C SER A 255 24.06 18.01 12.28
N VAL A 256 24.35 16.77 12.70
CA VAL A 256 24.71 15.67 11.79
C VAL A 256 23.53 15.29 10.88
N PHE A 257 22.33 15.23 11.48
CA PHE A 257 21.12 14.90 10.75
C PHE A 257 20.44 16.16 10.23
N PHE A 258 20.00 16.07 8.98
CA PHE A 258 19.04 16.98 8.37
C PHE A 258 17.65 16.33 8.47
N LYS A 259 16.67 17.10 8.94
CA LYS A 259 15.28 16.69 9.05
C LYS A 259 14.44 17.56 8.13
N GLN A 260 13.55 16.95 7.36
CA GLN A 260 12.67 17.68 6.46
C GLN A 260 11.27 17.07 6.48
N GLU A 261 10.25 17.91 6.50
CA GLU A 261 8.87 17.46 6.42
C GLU A 261 8.55 16.99 4.99
N ARG A 262 7.90 15.82 4.91
CA ARG A 262 7.46 15.19 3.68
C ARG A 262 6.06 14.64 3.84
N VAL A 263 5.36 14.48 2.72
CA VAL A 263 4.00 13.91 2.69
C VAL A 263 4.09 12.38 2.68
N GLY A 264 3.43 11.75 3.66
CA GLY A 264 3.37 10.30 3.82
C GLY A 264 2.01 9.71 3.48
N LYS A 265 1.75 8.53 4.04
CA LYS A 265 0.50 7.79 3.84
C LYS A 265 -0.71 8.61 4.35
N HIS A 266 -1.78 8.59 3.57
CA HIS A 266 -3.00 9.38 3.72
C HIS A 266 -2.76 10.90 3.76
N GLY A 267 -1.67 11.38 3.15
CA GLY A 267 -1.32 12.80 3.15
C GLY A 267 -0.77 13.30 4.48
N LYS A 268 -0.49 12.41 5.45
CA LYS A 268 0.02 12.82 6.76
C LYS A 268 1.49 13.25 6.67
N PRO A 269 1.86 14.43 7.18
CA PRO A 269 3.25 14.86 7.18
C PRO A 269 4.08 14.02 8.14
N PHE A 270 5.34 13.76 7.77
CA PHE A 270 6.33 13.11 8.62
C PHE A 270 7.73 13.69 8.38
N LEU A 271 8.63 13.51 9.35
CA LEU A 271 10.02 13.99 9.25
C LEU A 271 10.92 12.91 8.64
N ILE A 272 11.45 13.16 7.44
CA ILE A 272 12.47 12.31 6.84
C ILE A 272 13.84 12.61 7.46
N TYR A 273 14.61 11.57 7.82
CA TYR A 273 15.97 11.72 8.32
C TYR A 273 17.00 11.49 7.21
N LYS A 274 17.95 12.41 7.07
CA LYS A 274 19.12 12.27 6.19
C LYS A 274 20.38 12.73 6.90
N PHE A 275 21.54 12.31 6.42
CA PHE A 275 22.77 13.00 6.79
C PHE A 275 22.81 14.36 6.10
N ARG A 276 23.31 15.36 6.83
CA ARG A 276 23.51 16.69 6.28
C ARG A 276 24.61 16.65 5.23
N THR A 277 24.24 16.96 3.99
CA THR A 277 25.15 17.03 2.83
C THR A 277 25.43 18.46 2.37
N MET A 278 24.61 19.42 2.82
CA MET A 278 24.68 20.83 2.45
C MET A 278 25.17 21.71 3.61
N TYR A 279 25.68 22.90 3.27
CA TYR A 279 26.00 23.94 4.25
C TYR A 279 24.73 24.42 4.99
N THR A 280 24.90 24.93 6.20
CA THR A 280 23.82 25.22 7.17
C THR A 280 22.77 26.22 6.65
N ASP A 281 23.14 27.07 5.68
CA ASP A 281 22.31 28.13 5.11
C ASP A 281 21.78 27.85 3.68
N ALA A 282 21.84 26.58 3.25
CA ALA A 282 21.55 26.20 1.87
C ALA A 282 20.08 26.41 1.40
N GLU A 283 19.11 26.52 2.31
CA GLU A 283 17.68 26.68 1.97
C GLU A 283 17.11 28.07 2.35
N LYS A 284 17.95 29.11 2.50
CA LYS A 284 17.48 30.47 2.86
C LYS A 284 16.41 31.04 1.92
N ASP A 285 16.45 30.69 0.64
CA ASP A 285 15.50 31.16 -0.37
C ASP A 285 14.29 30.22 -0.60
N GLY A 286 14.05 29.26 0.31
CA GLY A 286 12.92 28.35 0.23
C GLY A 286 13.17 27.03 -0.53
N PRO A 287 12.12 26.22 -0.76
CA PRO A 287 12.22 24.90 -1.37
C PRO A 287 12.76 24.93 -2.80
N ARG A 288 13.97 24.41 -3.00
CA ARG A 288 14.57 24.22 -4.34
C ARG A 288 14.96 22.77 -4.56
N LEU A 289 14.66 22.23 -5.75
CA LEU A 289 15.20 20.96 -6.21
C LEU A 289 16.71 21.12 -6.41
N SER A 290 17.51 20.13 -6.00
CA SER A 290 18.96 20.20 -6.18
C SER A 290 19.34 19.82 -7.61
N CYS A 291 20.46 20.37 -8.10
CA CYS A 291 21.05 20.01 -9.40
C CYS A 291 22.33 19.19 -9.18
N GLN A 292 22.86 18.56 -10.23
CA GLN A 292 24.07 17.72 -10.14
C GLN A 292 25.29 18.51 -9.63
N GLU A 293 25.42 19.78 -10.00
CA GLU A 293 26.49 20.67 -9.57
C GLU A 293 25.97 21.78 -8.65
N ASP A 294 25.31 21.39 -7.56
CA ASP A 294 24.78 22.35 -6.59
C ASP A 294 25.92 22.90 -5.68
N PRO A 295 26.21 24.21 -5.71
CA PRO A 295 27.30 24.82 -4.93
C PRO A 295 27.03 24.76 -3.41
N ARG A 296 25.78 24.48 -3.02
CA ARG A 296 25.39 24.37 -1.61
C ARG A 296 25.82 23.04 -0.98
N VAL A 297 26.30 22.09 -1.77
CA VAL A 297 26.70 20.75 -1.33
C VAL A 297 28.19 20.73 -0.97
N THR A 298 28.50 20.23 0.22
CA THR A 298 29.88 20.06 0.69
C THR A 298 30.63 19.04 -0.17
N PRO A 299 31.97 19.10 -0.28
CA PRO A 299 32.75 18.10 -1.03
C PRO A 299 32.50 16.65 -0.58
N PHE A 300 32.46 16.40 0.74
CA PHE A 300 32.09 15.08 1.27
C PHE A 300 30.61 14.76 1.05
N GLY A 301 29.74 15.76 1.16
CA GLY A 301 28.31 15.63 0.83
C GLY A 301 28.07 15.17 -0.60
N ARG A 302 28.89 15.60 -1.55
CA ARG A 302 28.84 15.15 -2.95
C ARG A 302 29.14 13.66 -3.07
N MET A 303 30.14 13.17 -2.35
CA MET A 303 30.44 11.73 -2.29
C MET A 303 29.29 10.95 -1.64
N MET A 304 28.74 11.44 -0.51
CA MET A 304 27.61 10.78 0.14
C MET A 304 26.40 10.68 -0.77
N ARG A 305 26.04 11.76 -1.49
CA ARG A 305 24.93 11.75 -2.44
C ARG A 305 25.16 10.74 -3.56
N ARG A 306 26.35 10.76 -4.18
CA ARG A 306 26.75 9.85 -5.28
C ARG A 306 26.47 8.38 -4.97
N TYR A 307 26.69 7.97 -3.73
CA TYR A 307 26.45 6.61 -3.25
C TYR A 307 25.18 6.45 -2.40
N ARG A 308 24.35 7.51 -2.32
CA ARG A 308 23.15 7.64 -1.47
C ARG A 308 23.37 7.29 0.00
N LEU A 309 24.58 7.48 0.49
CA LEU A 309 24.92 7.28 1.90
C LEU A 309 24.20 8.30 2.79
N ASP A 310 23.79 9.44 2.24
CA ASP A 310 23.01 10.44 2.95
C ASP A 310 21.59 9.98 3.31
N GLU A 311 21.07 8.99 2.60
CA GLU A 311 19.73 8.43 2.82
C GLU A 311 19.70 7.28 3.84
N LEU A 312 20.86 6.79 4.32
CA LEU A 312 20.92 5.72 5.31
C LEU A 312 20.08 5.98 6.58
N PRO A 313 20.01 7.21 7.15
CA PRO A 313 19.17 7.47 8.32
C PRO A 313 17.68 7.21 8.11
N GLN A 314 17.20 7.08 6.86
CA GLN A 314 15.80 6.73 6.56
C GLN A 314 15.43 5.32 7.03
N PHE A 315 16.38 4.42 7.29
CA PHE A 315 16.08 3.14 7.95
C PHE A 315 15.44 3.35 9.34
N LEU A 316 15.71 4.47 10.01
CA LEU A 316 15.01 4.86 11.24
C LEU A 316 13.54 5.21 10.99
N ASN A 317 13.22 5.84 9.85
CA ASN A 317 11.83 6.11 9.46
C ASN A 317 11.07 4.81 9.19
N VAL A 318 11.72 3.82 8.56
CA VAL A 318 11.12 2.51 8.33
C VAL A 318 10.84 1.77 9.63
N LEU A 319 11.77 1.80 10.59
CA LEU A 319 11.53 1.23 11.93
C LEU A 319 10.36 1.90 12.66
N LYS A 320 10.26 3.23 12.56
CA LYS A 320 9.14 4.01 13.13
C LYS A 320 7.80 3.72 12.46
N GLY A 321 7.81 3.20 11.23
CA GLY A 321 6.62 2.95 10.43
C GLY A 321 6.17 4.14 9.59
N ASP A 322 6.98 5.19 9.47
CA ASP A 322 6.69 6.35 8.61
C ASP A 322 6.92 6.02 7.12
N MET A 323 7.85 5.10 6.86
CA MET A 323 8.28 4.68 5.52
C MET A 323 8.33 3.15 5.39
N SER A 324 8.43 2.69 4.15
CA SER A 324 8.75 1.33 3.75
C SER A 324 10.11 1.31 3.05
N LEU A 325 10.73 0.13 2.87
CA LEU A 325 11.91 0.03 2.02
C LEU A 325 11.57 0.37 0.56
N VAL A 326 10.43 -0.11 0.08
CA VAL A 326 9.94 0.08 -1.29
C VAL A 326 8.56 0.72 -1.26
N GLY A 327 8.41 1.83 -1.96
CA GLY A 327 7.17 2.59 -2.12
C GLY A 327 7.41 3.88 -2.90
N PRO A 328 6.36 4.65 -3.24
CA PRO A 328 6.52 5.93 -3.94
C PRO A 328 7.42 6.90 -3.17
N ARG A 329 8.16 7.76 -3.90
CA ARG A 329 9.06 8.72 -3.24
C ARG A 329 8.25 9.80 -2.50
N PRO A 330 8.55 10.08 -1.22
CA PRO A 330 7.85 11.12 -0.47
C PRO A 330 8.32 12.51 -0.91
N GLU A 331 7.40 13.35 -1.39
CA GLU A 331 7.69 14.73 -1.80
C GLU A 331 7.31 15.76 -0.73
N ARG A 332 7.86 16.98 -0.86
CA ARG A 332 7.49 18.12 0.00
C ARG A 332 6.09 18.60 -0.38
N GLN A 333 5.29 19.04 0.58
CA GLN A 333 3.92 19.54 0.32
C GLN A 333 3.89 20.53 -0.84
N PHE A 334 4.82 21.49 -0.86
CA PHE A 334 4.99 22.46 -1.94
C PHE A 334 5.05 21.86 -3.36
N PHE A 335 5.74 20.73 -3.55
CA PHE A 335 5.80 20.06 -4.85
C PHE A 335 4.60 19.15 -5.07
N VAL A 336 4.06 18.56 -4.00
CA VAL A 336 2.85 17.74 -4.05
C VAL A 336 1.67 18.56 -4.56
N ASP A 337 1.51 19.79 -4.08
CA ASP A 337 0.45 20.71 -4.53
C ASP A 337 0.56 20.98 -6.04
N GLN A 338 1.77 21.36 -6.52
CA GLN A 338 2.04 21.60 -7.94
C GLN A 338 1.84 20.35 -8.83
N ILE A 339 2.16 19.17 -8.31
CA ILE A 339 1.94 17.92 -9.04
C ILE A 339 0.45 17.62 -9.12
N ILE A 340 -0.29 17.77 -8.02
CA ILE A 340 -1.73 17.49 -7.95
C ILE A 340 -2.52 18.39 -8.90
N ASP A 341 -2.13 19.66 -9.04
CA ASP A 341 -2.76 20.60 -9.98
C ASP A 341 -2.71 20.10 -11.44
N LYS A 342 -1.65 19.38 -11.81
CA LYS A 342 -1.44 18.83 -13.16
C LYS A 342 -1.86 17.36 -13.29
N ALA A 343 -1.71 16.59 -12.22
CA ALA A 343 -1.88 15.15 -12.17
C ALA A 343 -2.60 14.73 -10.87
N PRO A 344 -3.94 14.92 -10.78
CA PRO A 344 -4.72 14.64 -9.56
C PRO A 344 -4.59 13.20 -9.04
N HIS A 345 -4.36 12.24 -9.94
CA HIS A 345 -4.13 10.84 -9.58
C HIS A 345 -2.87 10.62 -8.70
N TYR A 346 -2.02 11.64 -8.50
CA TYR A 346 -0.93 11.60 -7.51
C TYR A 346 -1.39 11.24 -6.10
N TYR A 347 -2.63 11.59 -5.70
CA TYR A 347 -3.22 11.18 -4.43
C TYR A 347 -3.19 9.66 -4.21
N LEU A 348 -3.22 8.86 -5.28
CA LEU A 348 -3.18 7.40 -5.19
C LEU A 348 -1.84 6.90 -4.61
N THR A 349 -0.74 7.60 -4.86
CA THR A 349 0.57 7.28 -4.24
C THR A 349 0.54 7.38 -2.72
N GLN A 350 -0.31 8.26 -2.19
CA GLN A 350 -0.45 8.51 -0.76
C GLN A 350 -1.31 7.42 -0.08
N ARG A 351 -1.81 6.41 -0.80
CA ARG A 351 -2.54 5.28 -0.20
C ARG A 351 -1.62 4.23 0.44
N VAL A 352 -0.33 4.24 0.08
CA VAL A 352 0.69 3.33 0.60
C VAL A 352 1.76 4.10 1.39
N LEU A 353 2.59 3.39 2.14
CA LEU A 353 3.75 4.00 2.79
C LEU A 353 4.77 4.43 1.72
N PRO A 354 5.35 5.63 1.85
CA PRO A 354 6.43 6.06 0.97
C PRO A 354 7.68 5.18 1.16
N GLY A 355 8.50 5.07 0.11
CA GLY A 355 9.68 4.20 0.08
C GLY A 355 11.01 4.92 0.23
N ILE A 356 12.01 4.24 0.80
CA ILE A 356 13.43 4.64 0.64
C ILE A 356 13.82 4.55 -0.85
N THR A 357 13.41 3.46 -1.50
CA THR A 357 13.49 3.30 -2.95
C THR A 357 12.09 3.16 -3.57
N SER A 358 11.99 3.41 -4.88
CA SER A 358 10.75 3.38 -5.65
C SER A 358 11.02 2.87 -7.06
N TRP A 359 10.00 2.35 -7.73
CA TRP A 359 10.14 1.96 -9.13
C TRP A 359 10.46 3.18 -10.01
N GLY A 360 9.83 4.32 -9.76
CA GLY A 360 10.13 5.57 -10.47
C GLY A 360 11.58 5.99 -10.33
N MET A 361 12.18 5.92 -9.13
CA MET A 361 13.61 6.23 -8.97
C MET A 361 14.53 5.26 -9.70
N VAL A 362 14.21 3.97 -9.74
CA VAL A 362 15.02 2.95 -10.41
C VAL A 362 14.99 3.13 -11.93
N LYS A 363 13.83 3.47 -12.50
CA LYS A 363 13.65 3.59 -13.95
C LYS A 363 13.95 4.96 -14.51
N PHE A 364 13.47 6.01 -13.85
CA PHE A 364 13.60 7.39 -14.31
C PHE A 364 14.87 8.06 -13.77
N GLY A 365 15.29 7.72 -12.55
CA GLY A 365 16.41 8.36 -11.89
C GLY A 365 16.03 9.67 -11.21
N TYR A 366 16.87 10.69 -11.38
CA TYR A 366 16.72 11.97 -10.69
C TYR A 366 15.80 12.94 -11.47
N ALA A 367 14.79 13.47 -10.78
CA ALA A 367 13.86 14.46 -11.34
C ALA A 367 14.12 15.84 -10.73
N ASN A 368 14.50 16.81 -11.56
CA ASN A 368 14.86 18.18 -11.16
C ASN A 368 13.81 19.24 -11.53
N THR A 369 12.67 18.84 -12.10
CA THR A 369 11.54 19.72 -12.43
C THR A 369 10.22 19.03 -12.07
N VAL A 370 9.14 19.80 -11.92
CA VAL A 370 7.79 19.26 -11.66
C VAL A 370 7.35 18.33 -12.78
N ASP A 371 7.58 18.70 -14.05
CA ASP A 371 7.17 17.86 -15.17
C ASP A 371 7.91 16.51 -15.18
N LYS A 372 9.20 16.49 -14.86
CA LYS A 372 9.94 15.23 -14.68
C LYS A 372 9.46 14.41 -13.49
N MET A 373 8.95 15.05 -12.42
CA MET A 373 8.32 14.33 -11.32
C MET A 373 7.01 13.68 -11.74
N ILE A 374 6.27 14.30 -12.67
CA ILE A 374 5.06 13.74 -13.29
C ILE A 374 5.43 12.60 -14.24
N ASP A 375 6.47 12.72 -15.06
CA ASP A 375 6.93 11.60 -15.90
C ASP A 375 7.34 10.39 -15.05
N ARG A 376 8.00 10.65 -13.91
CA ARG A 376 8.34 9.61 -12.94
C ARG A 376 7.10 8.98 -12.29
N LEU A 377 6.02 9.75 -12.09
CA LEU A 377 4.78 9.27 -11.48
C LEU A 377 4.18 8.09 -12.23
N ALA A 378 4.30 8.05 -13.56
CA ALA A 378 3.80 6.93 -14.37
C ALA A 378 4.39 5.57 -13.92
N TYR A 379 5.68 5.54 -13.56
CA TYR A 379 6.30 4.33 -13.01
C TYR A 379 5.80 4.02 -11.60
N ASP A 380 5.61 5.04 -10.75
CA ASP A 380 5.06 4.82 -9.42
C ASP A 380 3.59 4.31 -9.49
N MET A 381 2.81 4.71 -10.50
CA MET A 381 1.49 4.13 -10.78
C MET A 381 1.58 2.66 -11.19
N LEU A 382 2.48 2.29 -12.10
CA LEU A 382 2.72 0.88 -12.47
C LEU A 382 3.08 0.01 -11.26
N TYR A 383 3.82 0.57 -10.30
CA TYR A 383 4.11 -0.10 -9.04
C TYR A 383 2.85 -0.33 -8.18
N LEU A 384 1.99 0.68 -8.05
CA LEU A 384 0.75 0.56 -7.28
C LEU A 384 -0.20 -0.47 -7.88
N GLU A 385 -0.28 -0.57 -9.20
CA GLU A 385 -1.12 -1.56 -9.90
C GLU A 385 -0.65 -2.99 -9.69
N ASN A 386 0.66 -3.20 -9.58
CA ASN A 386 1.26 -4.54 -9.54
C ASN A 386 1.90 -4.83 -8.18
N GLN A 387 1.44 -4.18 -7.11
CA GLN A 387 2.12 -4.24 -5.83
C GLN A 387 2.16 -5.69 -5.28
N SER A 388 3.37 -6.24 -5.12
CA SER A 388 3.60 -7.57 -4.56
C SER A 388 4.97 -7.64 -3.89
N LEU A 389 5.14 -8.60 -2.96
CA LEU A 389 6.44 -8.83 -2.29
C LEU A 389 7.56 -9.17 -3.29
N LEU A 390 7.22 -9.89 -4.36
CA LEU A 390 8.17 -10.23 -5.42
C LEU A 390 8.62 -8.98 -6.21
N ILE A 391 7.69 -8.06 -6.49
CA ILE A 391 8.02 -6.80 -7.15
C ILE A 391 8.85 -5.90 -6.23
N ASP A 392 8.55 -5.86 -4.93
CA ASP A 392 9.39 -5.16 -3.95
C ASP A 392 10.82 -5.70 -3.95
N LEU A 393 11.00 -7.04 -3.88
CA LEU A 393 12.32 -7.66 -3.93
C LEU A 393 13.05 -7.32 -5.24
N LYS A 394 12.35 -7.36 -6.38
CA LYS A 394 12.88 -6.98 -7.68
C LYS A 394 13.36 -5.52 -7.69
N ILE A 395 12.59 -4.60 -7.11
CA ILE A 395 12.96 -3.19 -7.01
C ILE A 395 14.20 -3.00 -6.11
N LEU A 396 14.28 -3.69 -4.98
CA LEU A 396 15.45 -3.67 -4.10
C LEU A 396 16.71 -4.13 -4.82
N LEU A 397 16.65 -5.27 -5.53
CA LEU A 397 17.77 -5.79 -6.32
C LEU A 397 18.21 -4.80 -7.41
N PHE A 398 17.26 -4.19 -8.12
CA PHE A 398 17.60 -3.18 -9.12
C PHE A 398 18.14 -1.89 -8.52
N THR A 399 17.82 -1.58 -7.27
CA THR A 399 18.34 -0.40 -6.56
C THR A 399 19.83 -0.55 -6.22
N LEU A 400 20.30 -1.78 -5.97
CA LEU A 400 21.71 -2.03 -5.64
C LEU A 400 22.67 -1.70 -6.80
N LYS A 401 22.28 -1.99 -8.05
CA LYS A 401 23.14 -1.82 -9.23
C LYS A 401 23.56 -0.35 -9.48
N PRO A 402 22.66 0.66 -9.44
CA PRO A 402 23.03 2.08 -9.51
C PRO A 402 23.91 2.56 -8.34
N LEU A 403 23.71 2.02 -7.14
CA LEU A 403 24.48 2.41 -5.94
C LEU A 403 25.97 2.07 -6.11
N PHE A 404 26.29 0.84 -6.52
CA PHE A 404 27.67 0.45 -6.78
C PHE A 404 28.32 1.17 -7.95
N LYS A 405 27.52 1.62 -8.93
CA LYS A 405 28.00 2.42 -10.06
C LYS A 405 28.13 3.91 -9.76
N GLY A 406 27.82 4.36 -8.53
CA GLY A 406 27.89 5.76 -8.14
C GLY A 406 26.94 6.66 -8.93
N LYS A 407 25.76 6.15 -9.33
CA LYS A 407 24.74 6.92 -10.07
C LYS A 407 23.69 7.55 -9.15
N GLY A 408 23.98 7.67 -7.86
CA GLY A 408 23.16 8.39 -6.90
C GLY A 408 23.28 9.89 -7.11
N VAL A 409 22.71 10.43 -8.18
CA VAL A 409 22.70 11.88 -8.48
C VAL A 409 24.04 12.48 -8.89
#